data_AF-A0A369VVT4-F1
#
_entry.id   AF-A0A369VVT4-F1
#
_cell.length_a   1.000
_cell.length_b   1.000
_cell.length_c   1.000
_cell.angle_alpha   90.00
_cell.angle_beta   90.00
_cell.angle_gamma   90.00
#
_symmetry.space_group_name_H-M   'P 1'
#
loop_
_entity.id
_entity.type
_entity.pdbx_description
1 polymer ?
#
loop_
_entity_poly.entity_id
_entity_poly.type
_entity_poly.pdbx_seq_one_letter_code
_entity_poly.pdbx_strand_id
1 'polypeptide(L)'
;MLDSLEDYRERMVAIIDRVRPYLTECTPAGVAEIVRSRDEMARVLTIFQLFVHREIFEPLTAGIDPARRRLGTELKTECILLTEEFRHSKRRWNDVDLALHWAEYQPAAVAFRRRILDHLDRVAALGRHELLHAA
;
A
#
# COMPACT_ATOMS: atom_id res chain seq x y z
N MET A 1 19.35 -8.59 -4.93
CA MET A 1 18.36 -9.39 -4.18
C MET A 1 17.03 -9.12 -4.85
N LEU A 2 16.37 -10.14 -5.39
CA LEU A 2 15.00 -9.96 -5.90
C LEU A 2 14.11 -9.83 -4.65
N ASP A 3 13.48 -8.67 -4.49
CA ASP A 3 12.55 -8.47 -3.38
C ASP A 3 11.39 -9.45 -3.51
N SER A 4 11.02 -10.09 -2.40
CA SER A 4 9.83 -10.94 -2.32
C SER A 4 8.57 -10.12 -2.02
N LEU A 5 7.39 -10.71 -2.22
CA LEU A 5 6.13 -10.12 -1.78
C LEU A 5 6.10 -9.86 -0.26
N GLU A 6 6.74 -10.74 0.50
CA GLU A 6 6.85 -10.63 1.96
C GLU A 6 7.76 -9.46 2.34
N ASP A 7 8.87 -9.24 1.63
CA ASP A 7 9.78 -8.11 1.87
C ASP A 7 9.06 -6.77 1.69
N TYR A 8 8.21 -6.64 0.67
CA TYR A 8 7.40 -5.43 0.48
C TYR A 8 6.38 -5.24 1.60
N ARG A 9 5.72 -6.33 2.02
CA ARG A 9 4.76 -6.29 3.13
C ARG A 9 5.45 -5.84 4.42
N GLU A 10 6.58 -6.44 4.76
CA GLU A 10 7.37 -6.09 5.95
C GLU A 10 7.78 -4.62 5.94
N ARG A 11 8.29 -4.11 4.81
CA ARG A 11 8.67 -2.69 4.68
C ARG A 11 7.48 -1.76 4.88
N MET A 12 6.34 -2.04 4.24
CA MET A 12 5.13 -1.21 4.40
C MET A 12 4.58 -1.25 5.82
N VAL A 13 4.55 -2.43 6.44
CA VAL A 13 4.11 -2.61 7.84
C VAL A 13 5.06 -1.85 8.79
N ALA A 14 6.37 -1.95 8.59
CA ALA A 14 7.35 -1.23 9.40
C ALA A 14 7.15 0.29 9.32
N ILE A 15 6.90 0.84 8.12
CA ILE A 15 6.58 2.26 7.96
C ILE A 15 5.30 2.61 8.73
N ILE A 16 4.24 1.81 8.56
CA ILE A 16 2.95 2.02 9.24
C ILE A 16 3.09 2.02 10.76
N ASP A 17 3.80 1.04 11.31
CA ASP A 17 3.96 0.88 12.76
C ASP A 17 4.85 1.97 13.35
N ARG A 18 5.82 2.47 12.58
CA ARG A 18 6.64 3.62 12.97
C ARG A 18 5.81 4.89 13.16
N VAL A 19 4.79 5.12 12.33
CA VAL A 19 3.93 6.31 12.44
C VAL A 19 2.81 6.14 13.45
N ARG A 20 2.43 4.91 13.79
CA ARG A 20 1.27 4.58 14.64
C ARG A 20 1.23 5.35 15.97
N PRO A 21 2.33 5.51 16.74
CA PRO A 21 2.30 6.26 17.99
C PRO A 21 1.88 7.73 17.80
N TYR A 22 2.27 8.32 16.67
CA TYR A 22 2.06 9.73 16.35
C TYR A 22 0.68 10.02 15.75
N LEU A 23 -0.14 9.00 15.48
CA LEU A 23 -1.53 9.18 15.03
C LEU A 23 -2.51 9.42 16.18
N THR A 24 -2.04 9.37 17.44
CA THR A 24 -2.87 9.61 18.63
C THR A 24 -2.89 11.08 19.03
N GLU A 25 -1.76 11.77 18.87
CA GLU A 25 -1.60 13.17 19.28
C GLU A 25 -0.75 13.93 18.26
N CYS A 26 -1.17 15.17 17.95
CA CYS A 26 -0.45 16.04 17.04
C CYS A 26 0.72 16.73 17.76
N THR A 27 1.92 16.15 17.64
CA THR A 27 3.17 16.75 18.13
C THR A 27 4.05 17.19 16.96
N PRO A 28 4.90 18.22 17.09
CA PRO A 28 5.82 18.63 16.02
C PRO A 28 6.72 17.49 15.53
N ALA A 29 7.24 16.68 16.46
CA ALA A 29 8.03 15.49 16.12
C ALA A 29 7.20 14.44 15.36
N GLY A 30 5.95 14.22 15.78
CA GLY A 30 5.02 13.32 15.10
C GLY A 30 4.66 13.77 13.68
N VAL A 31 4.45 15.07 13.47
CA VAL A 31 4.19 15.65 12.15
C VAL A 31 5.37 15.41 11.21
N ALA A 32 6.60 15.67 11.66
CA ALA A 32 7.80 15.42 10.86
C ALA A 32 7.94 13.93 10.50
N GLU A 33 7.67 13.05 11.46
CA GLU A 33 7.69 11.60 11.26
C GLU A 33 6.66 11.11 10.24
N ILE A 34 5.46 11.68 10.31
CA ILE A 34 4.37 11.42 9.39
C ILE A 34 4.76 11.81 7.97
N VAL A 35 5.26 13.03 7.77
CA VAL A 35 5.65 13.52 6.44
C VAL A 35 6.70 12.60 5.83
N ARG A 36 7.77 12.29 6.58
CA ARG A 36 8.84 11.39 6.15
C ARG A 36 8.32 9.99 5.82
N SER A 37 7.44 9.45 6.65
CA SER A 37 6.85 8.13 6.44
C SER A 37 5.94 8.07 5.22
N ARG A 38 5.20 9.14 4.90
CA ARG A 38 4.42 9.22 3.65
C ARG A 38 5.31 9.21 2.41
N ASP A 39 6.45 9.91 2.45
CA ASP A 39 7.40 9.93 1.33
C ASP A 39 8.02 8.55 1.10
N GLU A 40 8.40 7.88 2.18
CA GLU A 40 8.92 6.51 2.12
C GLU A 40 7.86 5.54 1.59
N MET A 41 6.64 5.60 2.14
CA MET A 41 5.52 4.77 1.68
C MET A 41 5.20 5.00 0.20
N ALA A 42 5.27 6.24 -0.30
CA ALA A 42 5.05 6.54 -1.73
C ALA A 42 6.03 5.77 -2.64
N ARG A 43 7.30 5.72 -2.22
CA ARG A 43 8.36 5.03 -2.96
C ARG A 43 8.12 3.52 -2.91
N VAL A 44 7.87 2.98 -1.72
CA VAL A 44 7.65 1.54 -1.53
C VAL A 44 6.40 1.07 -2.28
N LEU A 45 5.29 1.80 -2.22
CA LEU A 45 4.07 1.50 -2.98
C LEU A 45 4.30 1.49 -4.48
N THR A 46 5.08 2.44 -5.01
CA THR A 46 5.38 2.49 -6.45
C THR A 46 6.18 1.28 -6.90
N ILE A 47 7.20 0.89 -6.12
CA ILE A 47 8.03 -0.29 -6.46
C ILE A 47 7.21 -1.57 -6.31
N PHE A 48 6.44 -1.69 -5.23
CA PHE A 48 5.52 -2.81 -5.01
C PHE A 48 4.53 -2.96 -6.16
N GLN A 49 3.89 -1.86 -6.60
CA GLN A 49 2.94 -1.88 -7.72
C GLN A 49 3.58 -2.47 -8.99
N LEU A 50 4.81 -2.07 -9.31
CA LEU A 50 5.54 -2.60 -10.46
C LEU A 50 5.84 -4.10 -10.30
N PHE A 51 6.29 -4.50 -9.10
CA PHE A 51 6.56 -5.89 -8.77
C PHE A 51 5.30 -6.76 -8.93
N VAL A 52 4.19 -6.41 -8.26
CA VAL A 52 2.97 -7.24 -8.30
C VAL A 52 2.32 -7.26 -9.67
N HIS A 53 2.50 -6.20 -10.48
CA HIS A 53 2.03 -6.19 -11.85
C HIS A 53 2.71 -7.27 -12.68
N ARG A 54 4.05 -7.31 -12.62
CA ARG A 54 4.87 -8.22 -13.42
C ARG A 54 4.81 -9.66 -12.90
N GLU A 55 4.92 -9.85 -11.60
CA GLU A 55 5.11 -11.18 -10.99
C GLU A 55 3.79 -11.89 -10.65
N ILE A 56 2.68 -11.15 -10.52
CA ILE A 56 1.41 -11.71 -10.04
C ILE A 56 0.29 -11.45 -11.04
N PHE A 57 0.02 -10.18 -11.37
CA PHE A 57 -1.17 -9.81 -12.14
C PHE A 57 -1.07 -10.18 -13.62
N GLU A 58 0.07 -9.97 -14.27
CA GLU A 58 0.28 -10.36 -15.66
C GLU A 58 0.11 -11.88 -15.87
N PRO A 59 0.77 -12.76 -15.10
CA PRO A 59 0.55 -14.21 -15.20
C PRO A 59 -0.92 -14.62 -15.05
N LEU A 60 -1.62 -14.06 -14.07
CA LEU A 60 -3.02 -14.37 -13.81
C LEU A 60 -3.96 -13.89 -14.92
N THR A 61 -3.69 -12.73 -15.49
CA THR A 61 -4.54 -12.15 -16.54
C THR A 61 -4.29 -12.78 -17.92
N ALA A 62 -3.10 -13.32 -18.15
CA ALA A 62 -2.75 -14.09 -19.35
C ALA A 62 -3.23 -15.56 -19.31
N GLY A 63 -3.55 -16.08 -18.12
CA GLY A 63 -4.00 -17.46 -17.94
C GLY A 63 -5.34 -17.77 -18.62
N ILE A 64 -5.60 -19.06 -18.86
CA ILE A 64 -6.82 -19.51 -19.55
C ILE A 64 -8.08 -19.55 -18.65
N ASP A 65 -7.89 -19.65 -17.33
CA ASP A 65 -8.99 -19.74 -16.36
C ASP A 65 -9.72 -18.37 -16.23
N PRO A 66 -11.01 -18.27 -16.63
CA PRO A 66 -11.76 -17.03 -16.56
C PRO A 66 -11.93 -16.48 -15.14
N ALA A 67 -12.05 -17.35 -14.13
CA ALA A 67 -12.21 -16.92 -12.74
C ALA A 67 -10.93 -16.27 -12.22
N ARG A 68 -9.78 -16.87 -12.55
CA ARG A 68 -8.46 -16.32 -12.19
C ARG A 68 -8.16 -15.02 -12.91
N ARG A 69 -8.46 -14.93 -14.22
CA ARG A 69 -8.30 -13.68 -14.97
C ARG A 69 -9.11 -12.54 -14.37
N ARG A 70 -10.36 -12.82 -13.98
CA ARG A 70 -11.23 -11.85 -13.33
C ARG A 70 -10.63 -11.37 -12.01
N LEU A 71 -10.21 -12.30 -11.15
CA LEU A 71 -9.59 -11.98 -9.87
C LEU A 71 -8.30 -11.15 -10.02
N GLY A 72 -7.41 -11.54 -10.94
CA GLY A 72 -6.19 -10.79 -11.25
C GLY A 72 -6.48 -9.38 -11.76
N THR A 73 -7.52 -9.22 -12.58
CA THR A 73 -7.99 -7.91 -13.07
C THR A 73 -8.53 -7.04 -11.93
N GLU A 74 -9.36 -7.61 -11.06
CA GLU A 74 -9.94 -6.89 -9.92
C GLU A 74 -8.85 -6.38 -8.97
N LEU A 75 -7.89 -7.24 -8.60
CA LEU A 75 -6.78 -6.86 -7.70
C LEU A 75 -5.81 -5.87 -8.35
N LYS A 76 -5.56 -5.98 -9.66
CA LYS A 76 -4.77 -5.01 -10.41
C LYS A 76 -5.42 -3.63 -10.39
N THR A 77 -6.72 -3.56 -10.68
CA THR A 77 -7.48 -2.31 -10.63
C THR A 77 -7.45 -1.71 -9.23
N GLU A 78 -7.66 -2.52 -8.20
CA GLU A 78 -7.60 -2.07 -6.81
C GLU A 78 -6.21 -1.53 -6.43
N CYS A 79 -5.13 -2.20 -6.83
CA CYS A 79 -3.76 -1.75 -6.57
C CYS A 79 -3.47 -0.39 -7.21
N ILE A 80 -3.93 -0.19 -8.45
CA ILE A 80 -3.82 1.10 -9.17
C ILE A 80 -4.60 2.18 -8.43
N LEU A 81 -5.86 1.92 -8.07
CA LEU A 81 -6.71 2.88 -7.37
C LEU A 81 -6.10 3.27 -6.02
N LEU A 82 -5.68 2.28 -5.22
CA LEU A 82 -5.04 2.51 -3.93
C LEU A 82 -3.76 3.35 -4.06
N THR A 83 -2.95 3.09 -5.09
CA THR A 83 -1.73 3.87 -5.32
C THR A 83 -2.04 5.31 -5.75
N GLU A 84 -3.02 5.51 -6.63
CA GLU A 84 -3.45 6.85 -7.07
C GLU A 84 -4.08 7.66 -5.94
N GLU A 85 -4.92 7.04 -5.13
CA GLU A 85 -5.50 7.68 -3.95
C GLU A 85 -4.43 8.05 -2.93
N PHE A 86 -3.41 7.22 -2.74
CA PHE A 86 -2.28 7.55 -1.86
C PHE A 86 -1.52 8.77 -2.39
N ARG A 87 -1.22 8.80 -3.70
CA ARG A 87 -0.56 9.95 -4.35
C ARG A 87 -1.39 11.22 -4.23
N HIS A 88 -2.71 11.12 -4.42
CA HIS A 88 -3.63 12.23 -4.25
C HIS A 88 -3.67 12.73 -2.79
N SER A 89 -3.80 11.82 -1.82
CA SER A 89 -3.76 12.13 -0.39
C SER A 89 -2.44 12.80 -0.02
N LYS A 90 -1.31 12.25 -0.46
CA LYS A 90 0.01 12.85 -0.26
C LYS A 90 0.05 14.29 -0.77
N ARG A 91 -0.39 14.54 -2.01
CA ARG A 91 -0.44 15.90 -2.60
C ARG A 91 -1.31 16.84 -1.77
N ARG A 92 -2.52 16.40 -1.37
CA ARG A 92 -3.43 17.18 -0.51
C ARG A 92 -2.75 17.64 0.78
N TRP A 93 -1.99 16.74 1.41
CA TRP A 93 -1.40 16.97 2.73
C TRP A 93 0.06 17.43 2.69
N ASN A 94 0.60 17.77 1.52
CA ASN A 94 2.01 18.14 1.38
C ASN A 94 2.27 19.60 1.76
N ASP A 95 1.37 20.49 1.38
CA ASP A 95 1.56 21.94 1.46
C ASP A 95 0.65 22.60 2.52
N VAL A 96 0.00 21.78 3.36
CA VAL A 96 -0.88 22.23 4.43
C VAL A 96 -0.24 22.00 5.79
N ASP A 97 -0.57 22.87 6.74
CA ASP A 97 -0.18 22.68 8.12
C ASP A 97 -0.99 21.52 8.72
N LEU A 98 -0.34 20.35 8.84
CA LEU A 98 -0.93 19.14 9.41
C LEU A 98 -1.47 19.36 10.83
N ALA A 99 -0.88 20.27 11.61
CA ALA A 99 -1.35 20.54 12.97
C ALA A 99 -2.69 21.27 12.97
N LEU A 100 -2.87 22.23 12.06
CA LEU A 100 -4.13 22.95 11.89
C LEU A 100 -5.24 22.06 11.30
N HIS A 101 -4.87 21.05 10.51
CA HIS A 101 -5.82 20.14 9.87
C HIS A 101 -5.86 18.73 10.49
N TRP A 102 -5.34 18.57 11.71
CA TRP A 102 -5.16 17.25 12.32
C TRP A 102 -6.45 16.44 12.44
N ALA A 103 -7.56 17.09 12.80
CA ALA A 103 -8.87 16.46 12.96
C ALA A 103 -9.41 15.85 11.66
N GLU A 104 -8.99 16.36 10.50
CA GLU A 104 -9.34 15.79 9.19
C GLU A 104 -8.30 14.77 8.73
N TYR A 105 -7.01 15.07 8.94
CA TYR A 105 -5.92 14.20 8.52
C TYR A 105 -5.93 12.84 9.24
N GLN A 106 -6.07 12.84 10.57
CA GLN A 106 -5.93 11.65 11.39
C GLN A 106 -6.89 10.51 10.97
N PRO A 107 -8.22 10.72 10.85
CA PRO A 107 -9.11 9.64 10.45
C PRO A 107 -8.85 9.18 9.02
N ALA A 108 -8.47 10.10 8.12
CA ALA A 108 -8.10 9.74 6.75
C ALA A 108 -6.84 8.85 6.72
N ALA A 109 -5.81 9.18 7.49
CA ALA A 109 -4.59 8.38 7.60
C ALA A 109 -4.85 6.99 8.21
N VAL A 110 -5.69 6.90 9.24
CA VAL A 110 -6.10 5.63 9.86
C VAL A 110 -6.86 4.75 8.87
N ALA A 111 -7.82 5.33 8.13
CA ALA A 111 -8.57 4.61 7.11
C ALA A 111 -7.65 4.11 5.98
N PHE A 112 -6.71 4.95 5.53
CA PHE A 112 -5.78 4.59 4.47
C PHE A 112 -4.83 3.46 4.87
N ARG A 113 -4.31 3.51 6.11
CA ARG A 113 -3.51 2.43 6.70
C ARG A 113 -4.24 1.09 6.61
N ARG A 114 -5.51 1.04 7.04
CA ARG A 114 -6.30 -0.18 7.01
C ARG A 114 -6.43 -0.74 5.58
N ARG A 115 -6.72 0.13 4.61
CA ARG A 115 -6.86 -0.28 3.20
C ARG A 115 -5.57 -0.83 2.60
N ILE A 116 -4.41 -0.26 2.93
CA ILE A 116 -3.11 -0.80 2.49
C ILE A 116 -2.91 -2.21 3.05
N LEU A 117 -3.15 -2.41 4.35
CA LEU A 117 -2.95 -3.72 4.99
C LEU A 117 -3.90 -4.78 4.43
N ASP A 118 -5.19 -4.44 4.29
CA ASP A 118 -6.19 -5.34 3.71
C ASP A 118 -5.82 -5.74 2.26
N HIS A 119 -5.31 -4.79 1.47
CA HIS A 119 -4.84 -5.06 0.11
C HIS A 119 -3.62 -5.99 0.08
N LEU A 120 -2.62 -5.74 0.93
CA LEU A 120 -1.42 -6.58 1.02
C LEU A 120 -1.75 -8.02 1.38
N ASP A 121 -2.66 -8.23 2.34
CA ASP A 121 -3.05 -9.57 2.77
C ASP A 121 -3.80 -10.32 1.65
N ARG A 122 -4.62 -9.62 0.85
CA ARG A 122 -5.29 -10.18 -0.33
C ARG A 122 -4.32 -10.57 -1.44
N VAL A 123 -3.34 -9.71 -1.74
CA VAL A 123 -2.29 -10.02 -2.73
C VAL A 123 -1.42 -11.18 -2.25
N ALA A 124 -1.10 -11.25 -0.95
CA ALA A 124 -0.33 -12.35 -0.37
C ALA A 124 -1.08 -13.69 -0.41
N ALA A 125 -2.38 -13.69 -0.13
CA ALA A 125 -3.20 -14.90 -0.27
C ALA A 125 -3.19 -15.44 -1.71
N LEU A 126 -3.25 -14.54 -2.70
CA LEU A 126 -3.19 -14.90 -4.10
C LEU A 126 -1.81 -15.40 -4.53
N GLY A 127 -0.74 -14.69 -4.16
CA GLY A 127 0.64 -15.08 -4.51
C GLY A 127 1.02 -16.45 -3.97
N ARG A 128 0.59 -16.79 -2.75
CA ARG A 128 0.79 -18.14 -2.18
C ARG A 128 0.05 -19.22 -2.96
N HIS A 129 -1.16 -18.94 -3.42
CA HIS A 129 -1.94 -19.89 -4.22
C HIS A 129 -1.27 -20.18 -5.57
N GLU A 130 -0.73 -19.16 -6.25
CA GLU A 130 -0.08 -19.37 -7.56
C GLU A 130 1.27 -20.11 -7.45
N LEU A 131 2.05 -19.87 -6.40
CA LEU A 131 3.30 -20.63 -6.16
C LEU A 131 3.05 -22.11 -5.87
N LEU A 132 1.88 -22.47 -5.32
CA LEU A 132 1.50 -23.86 -5.03
C LEU A 132 0.97 -24.63 -6.25
N HIS A 133 0.56 -23.93 -7.32
CA HIS A 133 -0.01 -24.53 -8.54
C HIS A 133 0.92 -24.45 -9.76
N ALA A 134 2.10 -23.83 -9.61
CA ALA A 134 3.13 -23.76 -10.65
C ALA A 134 4.23 -24.84 -10.51
N ALA A 135 4.11 -25.75 -9.54
CA ALA A 135 4.98 -26.91 -9.31
C ALA A 135 4.24 -28.21 -9.66
#